data_AF-A0A382QHT5-F1
#
_entry.id   AF-A0A382QHT5-F1
#
_cell.length_a   1.000
_cell.length_b   1.000
_cell.length_c   1.000
_cell.angle_alpha   90.00
_cell.angle_beta   90.00
_cell.angle_gamma   90.00
#
_symmetry.space_group_name_H-M   'P 1'
#
loop_
_entity.id
_entity.type
_entity.pdbx_description
1 polymer ?
#
loop_
_entity_poly.entity_id
_entity_poly.type
_entity_poly.pdbx_seq_one_letter_code
_entity_poly.pdbx_strand_id
1 'polypeptide(L)'
;MAVVLQEIVDSDFEYFVKVTTSGTNSSASVFDASAAAGASTDPRTTITGVAWSVAATTDIEWDATSNVVALSLNGSGKVGFADGTPSIPNNGGSGVTGDVQLTNGSASVGTIWLRMKKVSGWDNIT
;
A
#
# COMPACT_ATOMS: atom_id res chain seq x y z
N MET A 1 4.41 14.92 10.29
CA MET A 1 4.18 13.79 9.37
C MET A 1 5.52 13.15 9.10
N ALA A 2 5.69 11.88 9.47
CA ALA A 2 6.97 11.18 9.37
C ALA A 2 7.02 10.21 8.18
N VAL A 3 6.16 10.42 7.18
CA VAL A 3 6.13 9.66 5.93
C VAL A 3 6.41 10.61 4.76
N VAL A 4 7.31 10.21 3.87
CA VAL A 4 7.55 10.84 2.58
C VAL A 4 7.24 9.81 1.50
N LEU A 5 6.38 10.19 0.55
CA LEU A 5 6.02 9.36 -0.60
C LEU A 5 6.76 9.83 -1.83
N GLN A 6 7.31 8.88 -2.58
CA GLN A 6 7.83 9.09 -3.92
C GLN A 6 7.09 8.14 -4.85
N GLU A 7 6.11 8.67 -5.57
CA GLU A 7 5.44 7.95 -6.65
C GLU A 7 6.45 7.69 -7.78
N ILE A 8 6.47 6.45 -8.26
CA ILE A 8 7.38 5.97 -9.31
C ILE A 8 6.58 5.67 -10.57
N VAL A 9 5.42 5.03 -10.41
CA VAL A 9 4.51 4.67 -11.48
C VAL A 9 3.08 4.92 -11.01
N ASP A 10 2.30 5.63 -11.83
CA ASP A 10 0.85 5.61 -11.82
C ASP A 10 0.37 5.45 -13.26
N SER A 11 0.09 4.21 -13.64
CA SER A 11 -0.29 3.82 -15.00
C SER A 11 -1.67 3.15 -14.99
N ASP A 12 -2.19 2.79 -16.17
CA ASP A 12 -3.50 2.12 -16.28
C ASP A 12 -3.60 0.83 -15.45
N PHE A 13 -2.49 0.09 -15.27
CA PHE A 13 -2.50 -1.23 -14.63
C PHE A 13 -1.69 -1.32 -13.34
N GLU A 14 -0.67 -0.48 -13.19
CA GLU A 14 0.28 -0.56 -12.08
C GLU A 14 0.40 0.78 -11.36
N TYR A 15 0.47 0.69 -10.04
CA TYR A 15 0.89 1.77 -9.16
C TYR A 15 2.11 1.31 -8.37
N PHE A 16 3.15 2.14 -8.32
CA PHE A 16 4.38 1.84 -7.59
C PHE A 16 4.86 3.08 -6.84
N VAL A 17 5.00 2.94 -5.51
CA VAL A 17 5.46 4.01 -4.62
C VAL A 17 6.61 3.52 -3.75
N LYS A 18 7.55 4.43 -3.50
CA LYS A 18 8.51 4.31 -2.41
C LYS A 18 8.05 5.18 -1.25
N VAL A 19 8.00 4.58 -0.08
CA VAL A 19 7.62 5.20 1.19
C VAL A 19 8.88 5.30 2.05
N THR A 20 9.15 6.47 2.61
CA THR A 20 10.22 6.66 3.60
C THR A 20 9.59 7.08 4.93
N THR A 21 9.87 6.33 5.98
CA THR A 21 9.40 6.61 7.34
C THR A 21 10.54 7.19 8.19
N SER A 22 10.22 8.12 9.10
CA SER A 22 11.20 8.78 9.99
C SER A 22 10.73 8.94 11.44
N GLY A 23 9.67 8.23 11.84
CA GLY A 23 9.01 8.44 13.13
C GLY A 23 7.81 7.52 13.35
N THR A 24 6.99 7.83 14.34
CA THR A 24 5.74 7.11 14.65
C THR A 24 4.62 7.60 13.75
N ASN A 25 3.85 6.69 13.14
CA ASN A 25 2.73 7.03 12.26
C ASN A 25 1.46 6.28 12.68
N SER A 26 0.32 6.94 12.47
CA SER A 26 -1.02 6.39 12.69
C SER A 26 -1.82 6.66 11.43
N SER A 27 -2.23 5.60 10.73
CA SER A 27 -3.08 5.68 9.53
C SER A 27 -2.54 6.68 8.48
N ALA A 28 -1.23 6.70 8.27
CA ALA A 28 -0.63 7.59 7.28
C ALA A 28 -0.98 7.10 5.87
N SER A 29 -1.59 7.94 5.04
CA SER A 29 -1.95 7.59 3.66
C SER A 29 -0.68 7.31 2.84
N VAL A 30 -0.68 6.17 2.15
CA VAL A 30 0.39 5.69 1.25
C VAL A 30 -0.08 5.69 -0.21
N PHE A 31 -1.37 5.44 -0.42
CA PHE A 31 -2.02 5.41 -1.73
C PHE A 31 -3.49 5.84 -1.56
N ASP A 32 -3.91 6.79 -2.38
CA ASP A 32 -5.30 7.23 -2.53
C ASP A 32 -5.83 6.68 -3.86
N ALA A 33 -6.74 5.72 -3.78
CA ALA A 33 -7.29 5.03 -4.92
C ALA A 33 -8.14 5.94 -5.80
N SER A 34 -8.82 6.92 -5.19
CA SER A 34 -9.71 7.84 -5.89
C SER A 34 -8.97 8.95 -6.64
N ALA A 35 -7.74 9.25 -6.23
CA ALA A 35 -6.88 10.23 -6.88
C ALA A 35 -5.95 9.63 -7.96
N ALA A 36 -5.81 8.31 -8.02
CA ALA A 36 -4.92 7.64 -8.96
C ALA A 36 -5.46 7.65 -10.40
N ALA A 37 -4.58 7.56 -11.39
CA ALA A 37 -4.91 7.64 -12.80
C ALA A 37 -5.96 6.58 -13.21
N GLY A 38 -7.01 7.02 -13.91
CA GLY A 38 -8.08 6.13 -14.37
C GLY A 38 -9.00 5.62 -13.26
N ALA A 39 -8.98 6.21 -12.05
CA ALA A 39 -9.93 5.89 -10.99
C ALA A 39 -11.37 6.15 -11.45
N SER A 40 -12.25 5.20 -11.13
CA SER A 40 -13.67 5.23 -11.48
C SER A 40 -14.52 4.91 -10.25
N THR A 41 -15.55 4.07 -10.39
CA THR A 41 -16.39 3.66 -9.26
C THR A 41 -15.73 2.54 -8.46
N ASP A 42 -15.53 2.77 -7.16
CA ASP A 42 -14.95 1.81 -6.20
C ASP A 42 -13.61 1.21 -6.65
N PRO A 43 -12.57 2.03 -6.91
CA PRO A 43 -11.27 1.55 -7.36
C PRO A 43 -10.64 0.61 -6.32
N ARG A 44 -10.11 -0.52 -6.80
CA ARG A 44 -9.41 -1.51 -5.97
C ARG A 44 -8.07 -1.88 -6.56
N THR A 45 -7.12 -2.11 -5.68
CA THR A 45 -5.80 -2.63 -6.00
C THR A 45 -5.51 -3.93 -5.27
N THR A 46 -4.47 -4.62 -5.72
CA THR A 46 -3.88 -5.78 -5.05
C THR A 46 -2.38 -5.56 -4.94
N ILE A 47 -1.77 -5.94 -3.81
CA ILE A 47 -0.32 -5.82 -3.64
C ILE A 47 0.36 -6.95 -4.40
N THR A 48 1.22 -6.61 -5.35
CA THR A 48 1.98 -7.56 -6.19
C THR A 48 3.47 -7.60 -5.85
N GLY A 49 3.91 -6.73 -4.96
CA GLY A 49 5.26 -6.76 -4.40
C GLY A 49 5.42 -5.76 -3.27
N VAL A 50 6.14 -6.16 -2.23
CA VAL A 50 6.66 -5.23 -1.23
C VAL A 50 8.10 -5.58 -0.88
N ALA A 51 8.96 -4.56 -0.76
CA ALA A 51 10.32 -4.71 -0.28
C ALA A 51 10.57 -3.65 0.78
N TRP A 52 11.16 -4.01 1.91
CA TRP A 52 11.23 -3.11 3.06
C TRP A 52 12.53 -3.23 3.83
N SER A 53 12.82 -2.15 4.55
CA SER A 53 13.76 -2.08 5.66
C SER A 53 13.20 -1.09 6.67
N VAL A 54 12.83 -1.56 7.85
CA VAL A 54 12.14 -0.78 8.89
C VAL A 54 12.76 -1.04 10.27
N ALA A 55 12.84 0.00 11.10
CA ALA A 55 13.42 -0.10 12.44
C ALA A 55 12.45 -0.63 13.50
N ALA A 56 11.15 -0.52 13.27
CA ALA A 56 10.10 -1.07 14.14
C ALA A 56 8.99 -1.72 13.30
N THR A 57 8.20 -2.59 13.91
CA THR A 57 7.05 -3.22 13.25
C THR A 57 6.16 -2.13 12.64
N THR A 58 5.96 -2.26 11.33
CA THR A 58 5.24 -1.28 10.51
C THR A 58 4.20 -2.03 9.68
N ASP A 59 2.94 -1.72 9.91
CA ASP A 59 1.81 -2.36 9.26
C ASP A 59 1.41 -1.58 8.01
N ILE A 60 1.17 -2.31 6.92
CA ILE A 60 0.49 -1.83 5.72
C ILE A 60 -0.96 -2.27 5.84
N GLU A 61 -1.87 -1.32 5.72
CA GLU A 61 -3.29 -1.49 6.01
C GLU A 61 -4.14 -1.15 4.79
N TRP A 62 -5.18 -1.96 4.56
CA TRP A 62 -6.28 -1.59 3.70
C TRP A 62 -7.23 -0.67 4.45
N ASP A 63 -7.48 0.52 3.91
CA ASP A 63 -8.37 1.48 4.51
C ASP A 63 -9.84 1.05 4.39
N ALA A 64 -10.54 1.14 5.52
CA ALA A 64 -11.94 0.81 5.69
C ALA A 64 -12.46 1.45 6.98
N THR A 65 -13.76 1.30 7.29
CA THR A 65 -14.32 1.77 8.59
C THR A 65 -13.51 1.23 9.78
N SER A 66 -13.04 -0.01 9.65
CA SER A 66 -11.99 -0.58 10.48
C SER A 66 -10.90 -1.13 9.57
N ASN A 67 -9.73 -0.51 9.60
CA ASN A 67 -8.58 -0.90 8.80
C ASN A 67 -8.25 -2.39 8.96
N VAL A 68 -7.86 -3.03 7.86
CA VAL A 68 -7.44 -4.43 7.83
C VAL A 68 -5.95 -4.48 7.52
N VAL A 69 -5.16 -5.08 8.41
CA VAL A 69 -3.72 -5.28 8.18
C VAL A 69 -3.52 -6.23 6.99
N ALA A 70 -2.88 -5.72 5.94
CA ALA A 70 -2.48 -6.49 4.77
C ALA A 70 -1.17 -7.23 5.04
N LEU A 71 -0.19 -6.53 5.63
CA LEU A 71 1.15 -7.02 5.93
C LEU A 71 1.73 -6.33 7.16
N SER A 72 2.35 -7.11 8.04
CA SER A 72 3.18 -6.59 9.15
C SER A 72 4.66 -6.73 8.80
N LEU A 73 5.34 -5.60 8.63
CA LEU A 73 6.73 -5.55 8.20
C LEU A 73 7.67 -5.42 9.41
N ASN A 74 8.64 -6.32 9.52
CA ASN A 74 9.67 -6.27 10.57
C ASN A 74 11.06 -6.47 9.96
N GLY A 75 12.06 -5.75 10.48
CA GLY A 75 13.43 -5.83 9.99
C GLY A 75 13.54 -5.46 8.51
N SER A 76 14.11 -6.34 7.69
CA SER A 76 14.22 -6.15 6.25
C SER A 76 13.78 -7.40 5.50
N GLY A 77 13.17 -7.22 4.33
CA GLY A 77 12.67 -8.34 3.54
C GLY A 77 12.06 -7.91 2.23
N LYS A 78 11.57 -8.91 1.48
CA LYS A 78 10.80 -8.71 0.26
C LYS A 78 9.84 -9.86 0.03
N VAL A 79 8.74 -9.58 -0.65
CA VAL A 79 7.81 -10.58 -1.19
C VAL A 79 7.29 -10.10 -2.54
N GLY A 80 7.12 -11.01 -3.49
CA GLY A 80 6.66 -10.68 -4.84
C GLY A 80 7.82 -10.29 -5.78
N PHE A 81 7.55 -9.36 -6.72
CA PHE A 81 8.54 -8.95 -7.73
C PHE A 81 9.06 -10.08 -8.64
N ALA A 82 8.18 -11.00 -9.03
CA ALA A 82 8.43 -12.15 -9.93
C ALA A 82 8.93 -13.46 -9.28
N ASP A 83 8.84 -13.59 -7.96
CA ASP A 83 9.14 -14.84 -7.23
C ASP A 83 8.00 -15.88 -7.25
N GLY A 84 6.91 -15.63 -7.99
CA GLY A 84 5.74 -16.51 -8.06
C GLY A 84 4.79 -16.41 -6.87
N THR A 85 5.05 -15.51 -5.91
CA THR A 85 4.15 -15.29 -4.78
C THR A 85 2.82 -14.73 -5.27
N PRO A 86 1.67 -15.28 -4.81
CA PRO A 86 0.36 -14.72 -5.10
C PRO A 86 0.24 -13.27 -4.62
N SER A 87 -0.54 -12.46 -5.35
CA SER A 87 -0.86 -11.10 -4.91
C SER A 87 -1.72 -11.10 -3.65
N ILE A 88 -1.63 -10.04 -2.85
CA ILE A 88 -2.43 -9.86 -1.64
C ILE A 88 -3.61 -8.93 -1.99
N PRO A 89 -4.82 -9.45 -2.15
CA PRO A 89 -5.97 -8.64 -2.51
C PRO A 89 -6.42 -7.77 -1.33
N ASN A 90 -7.00 -6.61 -1.64
CA ASN A 90 -7.77 -5.87 -0.65
C ASN A 90 -9.00 -6.71 -0.27
N ASN A 91 -8.98 -7.24 0.95
CA ASN A 91 -10.03 -8.11 1.50
C ASN A 91 -11.38 -7.36 1.68
N GLY A 92 -11.40 -6.03 1.51
CA GLY A 92 -12.67 -5.30 1.46
C GLY A 92 -13.38 -5.30 2.81
N GLY A 93 -12.70 -4.82 3.86
CA GLY A 93 -13.36 -4.51 5.13
C GLY A 93 -14.61 -3.62 4.91
N SER A 94 -15.53 -3.62 5.87
CA SER A 94 -16.76 -2.82 5.73
C SER A 94 -16.41 -1.33 5.53
N GLY A 95 -16.93 -0.73 4.46
CA GLY A 95 -16.59 0.65 4.08
C GLY A 95 -15.20 0.81 3.45
N VAL A 96 -14.68 -0.22 2.78
CA VAL A 96 -13.41 -0.16 2.04
C VAL A 96 -13.42 0.98 1.00
N THR A 97 -12.37 1.79 1.01
CA THR A 97 -12.17 2.91 0.08
C THR A 97 -11.32 2.51 -1.13
N GLY A 98 -10.44 1.52 -0.95
CA GLY A 98 -9.42 1.14 -1.93
C GLY A 98 -8.04 1.69 -1.58
N ASP A 99 -7.97 2.58 -0.59
CA ASP A 99 -6.76 3.24 -0.16
C ASP A 99 -5.86 2.30 0.64
N VAL A 100 -4.58 2.67 0.71
CA VAL A 100 -3.58 1.99 1.54
C VAL A 100 -3.01 2.97 2.54
N GLN A 101 -2.93 2.52 3.79
CA GLN A 101 -2.38 3.28 4.90
C GLN A 101 -1.21 2.54 5.56
N LEU A 102 -0.47 3.27 6.37
CA LEU A 102 0.65 2.77 7.15
C LEU A 102 0.55 3.19 8.62
N THR A 103 0.76 2.23 9.50
CA THR A 103 0.78 2.43 10.96
C THR A 103 2.02 1.80 11.57
N ASN A 104 2.64 2.46 12.54
CA ASN A 104 3.70 1.88 13.36
C ASN A 104 3.62 2.42 14.78
N GLY A 105 3.46 1.53 15.77
CA GLY A 105 3.26 1.89 17.18
C GLY A 105 4.49 2.46 17.90
N SER A 106 5.64 2.53 17.24
CA SER A 106 6.88 3.11 17.74
C SER A 106 7.67 3.70 16.59
N ALA A 107 8.56 4.65 16.86
CA ALA A 107 9.30 5.34 15.81
C ALA A 107 10.04 4.35 14.90
N SER A 108 9.69 4.37 13.61
CA SER A 108 10.27 3.50 12.59
C SER A 108 10.94 4.37 11.55
N VAL A 109 12.26 4.28 11.45
CA VAL A 109 13.03 4.87 10.35
C VAL A 109 13.27 3.78 9.31
N GLY A 110 12.95 4.05 8.05
CA GLY A 110 13.00 3.00 7.05
C GLY A 110 12.57 3.40 5.65
N THR A 111 12.55 2.41 4.77
CA THR A 111 12.04 2.52 3.41
C THR A 111 11.20 1.30 3.07
N ILE A 112 10.07 1.52 2.42
CA ILE A 112 9.18 0.49 1.90
C ILE A 112 8.93 0.80 0.42
N TRP A 113 9.05 -0.21 -0.43
CA TRP A 113 8.71 -0.16 -1.85
C TRP A 113 7.45 -0.97 -2.03
N LEU A 114 6.35 -0.35 -2.44
CA LEU A 114 5.04 -0.99 -2.54
C LEU A 114 4.54 -0.95 -3.98
N ARG A 115 4.46 -2.12 -4.61
CA ARG A 115 3.95 -2.30 -5.97
C ARG A 115 2.57 -2.92 -5.93
N MET A 116 1.65 -2.30 -6.63
CA MET A 116 0.25 -2.68 -6.68
C MET A 116 -0.23 -2.79 -8.11
N LYS A 117 -1.15 -3.72 -8.35
CA LYS A 117 -1.89 -3.82 -9.60
C LYS A 117 -3.31 -3.30 -9.39
N LYS A 118 -3.78 -2.48 -10.31
CA LYS A 118 -5.17 -2.03 -10.43
C LYS A 118 -6.03 -3.22 -10.90
N VAL A 119 -7.12 -3.54 -10.20
CA VAL A 119 -7.92 -4.76 -10.44
C VAL A 119 -9.38 -4.55 -10.77
N SER A 120 -10.04 -3.53 -10.23
CA SER A 120 -11.44 -3.21 -10.52
C SER A 120 -11.73 -1.75 -10.20
N GLY A 121 -12.79 -1.18 -10.78
CA GLY A 121 -13.18 0.21 -10.52
C GLY A 121 -12.25 1.23 -11.18
N TRP A 122 -11.62 0.85 -12.29
CA TRP A 122 -10.76 1.71 -13.10
C TRP A 122 -11.32 1.79 -14.52
N ASP A 123 -11.27 2.96 -15.16
CA ASP A 123 -11.89 3.19 -16.48
C ASP A 123 -11.31 2.29 -17.60
N ASN A 124 -10.06 1.85 -17.44
CA ASN A 124 -9.32 1.06 -18.44
C ASN A 124 -9.20 -0.44 -18.09
N ILE A 125 -9.90 -0.89 -17.03
CA ILE A 125 -9.90 -2.29 -16.59
C ILE A 125 -11.35 -2.77 -16.48
N THR A 126 -11.84 -3.39 -17.55
CA THR A 126 -13.11 -4.14 -17.61
C THR A 126 -12.96 -5.58 -17.14
#